data_AF-A0A8C5QLY7-F1
#
_entry.id   AF-A0A8C5QLY7-F1
#
_cell.length_a   1.000
_cell.length_b   1.000
_cell.length_c   1.000
_cell.angle_alpha   90.00
_cell.angle_beta   90.00
_cell.angle_gamma   90.00
#
_symmetry.space_group_name_H-M   'P 1'
#
loop_
_entity.id
_entity.type
_entity.pdbx_description
1 polymer ?
#
loop_
_entity_poly.entity_id
_entity_poly.type
_entity_poly.pdbx_seq_one_letter_code
_entity_poly.pdbx_strand_id
1 'polypeptide(L)'
;MCAICIWNLLLSTLKMRSKELSLSVKQAIIRLKKQNKPIREIERTLGVAKTTVWNILKKKECTGELSNTKRPGRPRKTTVVDDRRILSLAKKTPFTTVGQIKNTLQEVGVCVSKSTIKRRLHQSKYRRFTTRCKPLVCLKNRKARLEFAKQHLTKPSQFWNKILWTDKTKINVYQSDGKRRVWRRKGTAHDPKHTTSSVKHGGGIVMAWACMAANGTDSLVFIDDVIADKSSRMNSEVFRAILSAHIQPNTAELIGRRFTVQMDNDPKHTAKATKEF
;
A
#
# COMPACT_ATOMS: atom_id res chain seq x y z
N MET A 1 13.72 15.48 -66.64
CA MET A 1 12.85 14.45 -66.03
C MET A 1 11.89 15.15 -65.08
N CYS A 2 10.58 15.02 -65.30
CA CYS A 2 9.57 15.74 -64.51
C CYS A 2 9.48 15.15 -63.09
N ALA A 3 9.25 16.00 -62.08
CA ALA A 3 9.12 15.60 -60.67
C ALA A 3 8.05 14.51 -60.45
N ILE A 4 7.05 14.44 -61.34
CA ILE A 4 6.00 13.41 -61.37
C ILE A 4 6.57 12.01 -61.68
N CYS A 5 7.58 11.91 -62.56
CA CYS A 5 8.20 10.62 -62.91
C CYS A 5 9.04 10.06 -61.74
N ILE A 6 9.69 10.94 -60.97
CA ILE A 6 10.48 10.55 -59.80
C ILE A 6 9.57 10.11 -58.64
N TRP A 7 8.41 10.76 -58.47
CA TRP A 7 7.42 10.39 -57.45
C TRP A 7 6.77 9.03 -57.72
N ASN A 8 6.47 8.71 -58.99
CA ASN A 8 5.92 7.41 -59.39
C ASN A 8 6.94 6.27 -59.25
N LEU A 9 8.24 6.52 -59.49
CA LEU A 9 9.31 5.55 -59.23
C LEU A 9 9.51 5.28 -57.73
N LEU A 10 9.40 6.30 -56.88
CA LEU A 10 9.49 6.15 -55.42
C LEU A 10 8.29 5.40 -54.82
N LEU A 11 7.07 5.59 -55.34
CA LEU A 11 5.89 4.84 -54.90
C LEU A 11 5.96 3.35 -55.26
N SER A 12 6.67 2.98 -56.34
CA SER A 12 6.84 1.58 -56.76
C SER A 12 7.76 0.75 -55.84
N THR A 13 8.54 1.41 -54.96
CA THR A 13 9.52 0.74 -54.09
C THR A 13 9.11 0.67 -52.62
N LEU A 14 7.94 1.22 -52.24
CA LEU A 14 7.34 0.99 -50.93
C LEU A 14 6.78 -0.43 -50.85
N LYS A 15 7.63 -1.37 -50.45
CA LYS A 15 7.27 -2.76 -50.14
C LYS A 15 6.30 -2.78 -48.95
N MET A 16 5.00 -2.60 -49.24
CA MET A 16 3.95 -2.72 -48.23
C MET A 16 4.05 -4.10 -47.58
N ARG A 17 4.18 -4.14 -46.25
CA ARG A 17 4.19 -5.41 -45.52
C ARG A 17 2.87 -6.14 -45.79
N SER A 18 2.95 -7.38 -46.26
CA SER A 18 1.77 -8.19 -46.51
C SER A 18 0.99 -8.40 -45.21
N LYS A 19 -0.33 -8.26 -45.28
CA LYS A 19 -1.22 -8.55 -44.15
C LYS A 19 -1.15 -10.04 -43.83
N GLU A 20 -1.22 -10.38 -42.55
CA GLU A 20 -1.30 -11.78 -42.13
C GLU A 20 -2.58 -12.42 -42.69
N LEU A 21 -2.47 -13.65 -43.19
CA LEU A 21 -3.65 -14.38 -43.68
C LEU A 21 -4.60 -14.69 -42.52
N SER A 22 -5.89 -14.45 -42.76
CA SER A 22 -6.95 -14.82 -41.83
C SER A 22 -7.02 -16.34 -41.63
N LEU A 23 -7.58 -16.76 -40.50
CA LEU A 23 -7.75 -18.18 -40.19
C LEU A 23 -8.64 -18.89 -41.24
N SER A 24 -9.67 -18.20 -41.76
CA SER A 24 -10.59 -18.73 -42.76
C SER A 24 -9.88 -19.06 -44.08
N VAL A 25 -9.02 -18.16 -44.56
CA VAL A 25 -8.24 -18.39 -45.80
C VAL A 25 -7.26 -19.56 -45.60
N LYS A 26 -6.62 -19.66 -44.43
CA LYS A 26 -5.75 -20.81 -44.11
C LYS A 26 -6.53 -22.13 -44.09
N GLN A 27 -7.74 -22.13 -43.55
CA GLN A 27 -8.60 -23.32 -43.54
C GLN A 27 -9.04 -23.70 -44.97
N ALA A 28 -9.36 -22.72 -45.82
CA ALA A 28 -9.70 -22.95 -47.22
C ALA A 28 -8.54 -23.61 -47.99
N ILE A 29 -7.29 -23.18 -47.74
CA ILE A 29 -6.08 -23.82 -48.29
C ILE A 29 -6.02 -25.30 -47.90
N ILE A 30 -6.26 -25.63 -46.62
CA ILE A 30 -6.25 -27.03 -46.16
C ILE A 30 -7.39 -27.82 -46.82
N ARG A 31 -8.60 -27.26 -46.93
CA ARG A 31 -9.75 -27.92 -47.56
C ARG A 31 -9.48 -28.26 -49.03
N LEU A 32 -8.99 -27.28 -49.81
CA LEU A 32 -8.66 -27.49 -51.22
C LEU A 32 -7.51 -28.51 -51.38
N LYS A 33 -6.52 -28.49 -50.49
CA LYS A 33 -5.45 -29.50 -50.53
C LYS A 33 -5.95 -30.91 -50.22
N LYS A 34 -6.93 -31.07 -49.31
CA LYS A 34 -7.58 -32.36 -49.04
C LYS A 34 -8.38 -32.90 -50.23
N GLN A 35 -8.87 -32.02 -51.10
CA GLN A 35 -9.52 -32.37 -52.37
C GLN A 35 -8.50 -32.70 -53.49
N ASN A 36 -7.24 -32.95 -53.15
CA ASN A 36 -6.14 -33.23 -54.07
C ASN A 36 -5.88 -32.15 -55.13
N LYS A 37 -6.31 -30.90 -54.89
CA LYS A 37 -6.03 -29.79 -55.80
C LYS A 37 -4.53 -29.46 -55.81
N PRO A 38 -3.91 -29.25 -56.98
CA PRO A 38 -2.52 -28.84 -57.08
C PRO A 38 -2.33 -27.42 -56.54
N ILE A 39 -1.14 -27.12 -55.99
CA ILE A 39 -0.86 -25.84 -55.31
C ILE A 39 -1.10 -24.62 -56.23
N ARG A 40 -0.79 -24.76 -57.53
CA ARG A 40 -1.05 -23.70 -58.54
C ARG A 40 -2.54 -23.38 -58.69
N GLU A 41 -3.43 -24.37 -58.54
CA GLU A 41 -4.87 -24.16 -58.61
C GLU A 41 -5.39 -23.49 -57.32
N ILE A 42 -4.85 -23.88 -56.16
CA ILE A 42 -5.14 -23.25 -54.86
C ILE A 42 -4.75 -21.77 -54.86
N GLU A 43 -3.58 -21.44 -55.43
CA GLU A 43 -3.10 -20.08 -55.61
C GLU A 43 -4.07 -19.24 -56.46
N ARG A 44 -4.47 -19.76 -57.64
CA ARG A 44 -5.42 -19.06 -58.52
C ARG A 44 -6.79 -18.86 -57.86
N THR A 45 -7.26 -19.86 -57.13
CA THR A 45 -8.60 -19.84 -56.49
C THR A 45 -8.67 -18.83 -55.34
N LEU A 46 -7.61 -18.76 -54.52
CA LEU A 46 -7.59 -17.95 -53.29
C LEU A 46 -6.84 -16.63 -53.42
N GLY A 47 -6.15 -16.38 -54.53
CA GLY A 47 -5.31 -15.19 -54.73
C GLY A 47 -4.12 -15.13 -53.77
N VAL A 48 -3.65 -16.28 -53.26
CA VAL A 48 -2.56 -16.38 -52.29
C VAL A 48 -1.32 -16.91 -52.98
N ALA A 49 -0.19 -16.19 -52.86
CA ALA A 49 1.07 -16.59 -53.45
C ALA A 49 1.46 -18.05 -53.12
N LYS A 50 1.93 -18.79 -54.13
CA LYS A 50 2.36 -20.20 -54.03
C LYS A 50 3.23 -20.52 -52.81
N THR A 51 4.20 -19.65 -52.50
CA THR A 51 5.11 -19.80 -51.35
C THR A 51 4.37 -19.76 -50.02
N THR A 52 3.33 -18.92 -49.91
CA THR A 52 2.50 -18.80 -48.71
C THR A 52 1.62 -20.03 -48.54
N VAL A 53 1.02 -20.54 -49.62
CA VAL A 53 0.26 -21.80 -49.61
C VAL A 53 1.14 -22.95 -49.13
N TRP A 54 2.34 -23.08 -49.68
CA TRP A 54 3.30 -24.10 -49.28
C TRP A 54 3.72 -23.97 -47.80
N ASN A 55 4.04 -22.76 -47.34
CA ASN A 55 4.41 -22.50 -45.94
C ASN A 55 3.27 -22.86 -44.97
N ILE A 56 2.01 -22.61 -45.32
CA ILE A 56 0.85 -22.96 -44.49
C ILE A 56 0.67 -24.48 -44.43
N LEU A 57 0.78 -25.17 -45.57
CA LEU A 57 0.69 -26.63 -45.61
C LEU A 57 1.79 -27.28 -44.79
N LYS A 58 3.04 -26.86 -44.98
CA LYS A 58 4.19 -27.35 -44.22
C LYS A 58 4.04 -27.05 -42.73
N LYS A 59 3.58 -25.86 -42.36
CA LYS A 59 3.33 -25.52 -40.96
C LYS A 59 2.26 -26.44 -40.34
N LYS A 60 1.17 -26.71 -41.06
CA LYS A 60 0.09 -27.58 -40.59
C LYS A 60 0.57 -29.02 -40.41
N GLU A 61 1.42 -29.50 -41.29
CA GLU A 61 2.05 -30.82 -41.21
C GLU A 61 2.99 -30.92 -40.00
N CYS A 62 3.86 -29.92 -39.78
CA CYS A 62 4.84 -29.97 -38.68
C CYS A 62 4.24 -29.68 -37.29
N THR A 63 3.28 -28.76 -37.18
CA THR A 63 2.81 -28.25 -35.87
C THR A 63 1.35 -28.60 -35.57
N GLY A 64 0.58 -29.06 -36.56
CA GLY A 64 -0.85 -29.29 -36.40
C GLY A 64 -1.70 -28.00 -36.28
N GLU A 65 -1.10 -26.81 -36.17
CA GLU A 65 -1.81 -25.55 -35.95
C GLU A 65 -1.78 -24.60 -37.16
N LEU A 66 -2.90 -23.88 -37.36
CA LEU A 66 -3.02 -22.79 -38.35
C LEU A 66 -2.96 -21.39 -37.72
N SER A 67 -2.95 -21.34 -36.39
CA SER A 67 -2.91 -20.10 -35.60
C SER A 67 -1.61 -19.31 -35.87
N ASN A 68 -1.63 -17.99 -35.69
CA ASN A 68 -0.39 -17.22 -35.69
C ASN A 68 0.28 -17.38 -34.32
N THR A 69 1.58 -17.69 -34.33
CA THR A 69 2.35 -17.74 -33.08
C THR A 69 2.54 -16.35 -32.53
N LYS A 70 2.48 -16.21 -31.21
CA LYS A 70 2.77 -14.92 -30.56
C LYS A 70 4.20 -14.53 -30.89
N ARG A 71 4.37 -13.33 -31.43
CA ARG A 71 5.70 -12.76 -31.65
C ARG A 71 6.37 -12.54 -30.29
N PRO A 72 7.67 -12.86 -30.15
CA PRO A 72 8.39 -12.78 -28.86
C PRO A 72 8.45 -11.35 -28.27
N GLY A 73 8.17 -10.34 -29.09
CA GLY A 73 8.17 -8.94 -28.68
C GLY A 73 9.59 -8.44 -28.39
N ARG A 74 9.68 -7.21 -27.86
CA ARG A 74 10.97 -6.62 -27.50
C ARG A 74 11.56 -7.31 -26.26
N PRO A 75 12.83 -7.73 -26.30
CA PRO A 75 13.51 -8.25 -25.11
C PRO A 75 13.46 -7.27 -23.94
N ARG A 76 13.39 -7.82 -22.73
CA ARG A 76 13.36 -7.02 -21.51
C ARG A 76 14.76 -6.48 -21.23
N LYS A 77 14.83 -5.26 -20.69
CA LYS A 77 16.07 -4.71 -20.12
C LYS A 77 16.47 -5.33 -18.78
N THR A 78 15.52 -5.99 -18.09
CA THR A 78 15.78 -6.66 -16.81
C THR A 78 15.87 -8.16 -17.01
N THR A 79 16.84 -8.77 -16.33
CA THR A 79 16.99 -10.22 -16.20
C THR A 79 16.18 -10.76 -15.03
N VAL A 80 16.11 -12.08 -14.90
CA VAL A 80 15.49 -12.75 -13.75
C VAL A 80 16.22 -12.41 -12.44
N VAL A 81 17.54 -12.21 -12.50
CA VAL A 81 18.36 -11.84 -11.35
C VAL A 81 18.02 -10.42 -10.89
N ASP A 82 17.87 -9.49 -11.83
CA ASP A 82 17.48 -8.10 -11.54
C ASP A 82 16.09 -8.03 -10.91
N ASP A 83 15.15 -8.79 -11.46
CA ASP A 83 13.79 -8.88 -10.94
C ASP A 83 13.80 -9.43 -9.50
N ARG A 84 14.62 -10.46 -9.21
CA ARG A 84 14.81 -10.98 -7.83
C ARG A 84 15.45 -9.94 -6.91
N ARG A 85 16.44 -9.17 -7.39
CA ARG A 85 17.08 -8.10 -6.61
C ARG A 85 16.08 -6.99 -6.25
N ILE A 86 15.25 -6.55 -7.21
CA ILE A 86 14.16 -5.58 -6.98
C ILE A 86 13.24 -6.06 -5.86
N LEU A 87 12.83 -7.33 -5.91
CA LEU A 87 11.94 -7.91 -4.91
C LEU A 87 12.61 -8.06 -3.54
N SER A 88 13.88 -8.44 -3.52
CA SER A 88 14.66 -8.56 -2.30
C SER A 88 14.77 -7.21 -1.57
N LEU A 89 15.08 -6.13 -2.31
CA LEU A 89 15.12 -4.78 -1.75
C LEU A 89 13.77 -4.36 -1.16
N ALA A 90 12.68 -4.55 -1.92
CA ALA A 90 11.33 -4.24 -1.44
C ALA A 90 10.87 -5.12 -0.27
N LYS A 91 11.41 -6.34 -0.11
CA LYS A 91 11.07 -7.25 0.99
C LYS A 91 11.90 -6.98 2.24
N LYS A 92 13.22 -6.72 2.10
CA LYS A 92 14.14 -6.42 3.22
C LYS A 92 13.79 -5.10 3.88
N THR A 93 13.57 -4.06 3.07
CA THR A 93 13.29 -2.70 3.54
C THR A 93 12.04 -2.17 2.84
N PRO A 94 10.84 -2.53 3.33
CA PRO A 94 9.59 -2.31 2.60
C PRO A 94 9.19 -0.82 2.49
N PHE A 95 9.87 0.07 3.20
CA PHE A 95 9.70 1.52 3.10
C PHE A 95 10.51 2.17 1.98
N THR A 96 11.41 1.42 1.33
CA THR A 96 12.26 1.95 0.27
C THR A 96 11.45 2.60 -0.85
N THR A 97 11.97 3.71 -1.34
CA THR A 97 11.42 4.38 -2.51
C THR A 97 11.91 3.70 -3.79
N VAL A 98 11.17 3.86 -4.88
CA VAL A 98 11.62 3.38 -6.19
C VAL A 98 12.90 4.09 -6.64
N GLY A 99 13.15 5.31 -6.15
CA GLY A 99 14.40 6.02 -6.39
C GLY A 99 15.59 5.29 -5.75
N GLN A 100 15.46 4.89 -4.49
CA GLN A 100 16.50 4.11 -3.79
C GLN A 100 16.76 2.75 -4.46
N ILE A 101 15.70 2.06 -4.89
CA ILE A 101 15.83 0.81 -5.67
C ILE A 101 16.52 1.08 -7.02
N LYS A 102 16.24 2.21 -7.67
CA LYS A 102 16.91 2.59 -8.92
C LYS A 102 18.40 2.82 -8.70
N ASN A 103 18.78 3.56 -7.67
CA ASN A 103 20.18 3.87 -7.37
C ASN A 103 20.99 2.59 -7.10
N THR A 104 20.46 1.70 -6.26
CA THR A 104 21.07 0.38 -5.99
C THR A 104 21.16 -0.53 -7.21
N LEU A 105 20.25 -0.41 -8.18
CA LEU A 105 20.37 -1.14 -9.46
C LEU A 105 21.44 -0.52 -10.36
N GLN A 106 21.54 0.80 -10.37
CA GLN A 106 22.52 1.54 -11.16
C GLN A 106 23.95 1.27 -10.69
N GLU A 107 24.17 1.11 -9.38
CA GLU A 107 25.45 0.68 -8.79
C GLU A 107 25.94 -0.67 -9.34
N VAL A 108 25.02 -1.57 -9.73
CA VAL A 108 25.35 -2.87 -10.31
C VAL A 108 25.20 -2.88 -11.84
N GLY A 109 25.25 -1.69 -12.47
CA GLY A 109 25.22 -1.52 -13.93
C GLY A 109 23.83 -1.62 -14.58
N VAL A 110 22.75 -1.78 -13.81
CA VAL A 110 21.40 -1.97 -14.36
C VAL A 110 20.65 -0.64 -14.47
N CYS A 111 20.74 -0.03 -15.66
CA CYS A 111 20.08 1.24 -15.95
C CYS A 111 18.61 1.05 -16.38
N VAL A 112 17.69 1.16 -15.41
CA VAL A 112 16.24 1.03 -15.63
C VAL A 112 15.43 2.23 -15.14
N SER A 113 14.28 2.47 -15.78
CA SER A 113 13.37 3.53 -15.36
C SER A 113 12.59 3.15 -14.10
N LYS A 114 12.18 4.16 -13.32
CA LYS A 114 11.29 3.97 -12.14
C LYS A 114 10.01 3.19 -12.52
N SER A 115 9.47 3.44 -13.70
CA SER A 115 8.28 2.73 -14.23
C SER A 115 8.54 1.24 -14.45
N THR A 116 9.74 0.88 -14.91
CA THR A 116 10.14 -0.52 -15.08
C THR A 116 10.18 -1.24 -13.74
N ILE A 117 10.80 -0.63 -12.72
CA ILE A 117 10.86 -1.19 -11.36
C ILE A 117 9.44 -1.38 -10.79
N LYS A 118 8.56 -0.38 -10.91
CA LYS A 118 7.16 -0.50 -10.48
C LYS A 118 6.44 -1.66 -11.18
N ARG A 119 6.63 -1.82 -12.48
CA ARG A 119 6.06 -2.93 -13.25
C ARG A 119 6.52 -4.30 -12.73
N ARG A 120 7.79 -4.44 -12.34
CA ARG A 120 8.33 -5.69 -11.74
C ARG A 120 7.73 -5.99 -10.37
N LEU A 121 7.61 -4.96 -9.53
CA LEU A 121 6.93 -5.09 -8.24
C LEU A 121 5.46 -5.52 -8.42
N HIS A 122 4.74 -4.87 -9.35
CA HIS A 122 3.34 -5.18 -9.62
C HIS A 122 3.13 -6.59 -10.17
N GLN A 123 3.99 -7.05 -11.09
CA GLN A 123 3.98 -8.44 -11.59
C GLN A 123 4.13 -9.46 -10.46
N SER A 124 4.87 -9.10 -9.41
CA SER A 124 5.08 -9.94 -8.23
C SER A 124 4.06 -9.70 -7.10
N LYS A 125 2.94 -9.02 -7.42
CA LYS A 125 1.84 -8.67 -6.52
C LYS A 125 2.21 -7.71 -5.38
N TYR A 126 3.36 -7.02 -5.47
CA TYR A 126 3.71 -5.93 -4.56
C TYR A 126 3.07 -4.63 -5.05
N ARG A 127 2.39 -3.94 -4.15
CA ARG A 127 1.84 -2.60 -4.39
C ARG A 127 2.26 -1.67 -3.25
N ARG A 128 2.17 -0.38 -3.51
CA ARG A 128 2.47 0.65 -2.51
C ARG A 128 1.18 0.99 -1.75
N PHE A 129 1.20 0.81 -0.44
CA PHE A 129 0.09 1.09 0.46
C PHE A 129 0.47 2.12 1.51
N THR A 130 -0.51 2.83 2.06
CA THR A 130 -0.31 3.60 3.29
C THR A 130 -0.12 2.64 4.46
N THR A 131 0.84 2.94 5.33
CA THR A 131 1.12 2.12 6.52
C THR A 131 0.00 2.26 7.53
N ARG A 132 -0.23 1.21 8.31
CA ARG A 132 -1.06 1.33 9.52
C ARG A 132 -0.14 1.71 10.67
N CYS A 133 -0.48 2.77 11.39
CA CYS A 133 0.17 3.08 12.65
C CYS A 133 -0.41 2.15 13.72
N LYS A 134 0.47 1.40 14.38
CA LYS A 134 0.08 0.57 15.53
C LYS A 134 1.13 0.73 16.62
N PRO A 135 0.72 0.98 17.88
CA PRO A 135 1.65 0.91 18.98
C PRO A 135 2.21 -0.50 19.09
N LEU A 136 3.51 -0.62 19.30
CA LEU A 136 4.14 -1.91 19.57
C LEU A 136 3.83 -2.28 21.01
N VAL A 137 2.86 -3.19 21.20
CA VAL A 137 2.45 -3.67 22.53
C VAL A 137 3.20 -4.97 22.83
N CYS A 138 3.92 -5.00 23.96
CA CYS A 138 4.64 -6.19 24.44
C CYS A 138 3.67 -7.34 24.77
N LEU A 139 4.17 -8.58 24.81
CA LEU A 139 3.33 -9.76 25.06
C LEU A 139 2.60 -9.71 26.41
N LYS A 140 3.26 -9.20 27.45
CA LYS A 140 2.66 -8.98 28.78
C LYS A 140 1.42 -8.07 28.69
N ASN A 141 1.56 -6.91 28.06
CA ASN A 141 0.46 -5.95 27.91
C ASN A 141 -0.64 -6.48 26.98
N ARG A 142 -0.33 -7.34 26.00
CA ARG A 142 -1.36 -8.01 25.17
C ARG A 142 -2.24 -8.94 26.00
N LYS A 143 -1.63 -9.74 26.88
CA LYS A 143 -2.37 -10.64 27.79
C LYS A 143 -3.26 -9.83 28.74
N ALA A 144 -2.70 -8.82 29.40
CA ALA A 144 -3.44 -7.95 30.31
C ALA A 144 -4.63 -7.24 29.61
N ARG A 145 -4.43 -6.73 28.39
CA ARG A 145 -5.52 -6.12 27.61
C ARG A 145 -6.63 -7.12 27.26
N LEU A 146 -6.26 -8.35 26.90
CA LEU A 146 -7.24 -9.39 26.57
C LEU A 146 -8.06 -9.80 27.80
N GLU A 147 -7.39 -9.96 28.94
CA GLU A 147 -8.03 -10.30 30.21
C GLU A 147 -8.98 -9.19 30.67
N PHE A 148 -8.53 -7.94 30.65
CA PHE A 148 -9.37 -6.78 30.94
C PHE A 148 -10.61 -6.74 30.04
N ALA A 149 -10.43 -6.96 28.73
CA ALA A 149 -11.55 -6.99 27.79
C ALA A 149 -12.55 -8.11 28.10
N LYS A 150 -12.07 -9.33 28.44
CA LYS A 150 -12.94 -10.44 28.84
C LYS A 150 -13.73 -10.14 30.11
N GLN A 151 -13.08 -9.57 31.13
CA GLN A 151 -13.71 -9.22 32.41
C GLN A 151 -14.81 -8.16 32.26
N HIS A 152 -14.68 -7.27 31.29
CA HIS A 152 -15.60 -6.16 31.09
C HIS A 152 -16.61 -6.38 29.94
N LEU A 153 -16.51 -7.49 29.20
CA LEU A 153 -17.33 -7.76 28.01
C LEU A 153 -18.83 -7.82 28.33
N THR A 154 -19.20 -8.37 29.49
CA THR A 154 -20.59 -8.57 29.90
C THR A 154 -21.13 -7.44 30.78
N LYS A 155 -20.37 -6.36 30.98
CA LYS A 155 -20.81 -5.25 31.82
C LYS A 155 -21.96 -4.48 31.14
N PRO A 156 -23.04 -4.18 31.87
CA PRO A 156 -24.19 -3.49 31.31
C PRO A 156 -23.89 -2.00 31.07
N SER A 157 -24.69 -1.34 30.24
CA SER A 157 -24.50 0.10 29.93
C SER A 157 -24.50 0.99 31.17
N GLN A 158 -25.26 0.65 32.23
CA GLN A 158 -25.24 1.44 33.47
C GLN A 158 -23.87 1.45 34.16
N PHE A 159 -23.05 0.42 33.98
CA PHE A 159 -21.68 0.39 34.47
C PHE A 159 -20.82 1.39 33.69
N TRP A 160 -20.90 1.38 32.36
CA TRP A 160 -20.15 2.29 31.49
C TRP A 160 -20.57 3.75 31.64
N ASN A 161 -21.85 4.01 31.91
CA ASN A 161 -22.38 5.35 32.16
C ASN A 161 -21.86 5.98 33.45
N LYS A 162 -21.25 5.18 34.35
CA LYS A 162 -20.64 5.65 35.60
C LYS A 162 -19.12 5.75 35.53
N ILE A 163 -18.54 5.61 34.34
CA ILE A 163 -17.08 5.75 34.16
C ILE A 163 -16.77 7.13 33.59
N LEU A 164 -15.92 7.86 34.33
CA LEU A 164 -15.27 9.07 33.84
C LEU A 164 -13.93 8.68 33.19
N TRP A 165 -13.86 8.84 31.88
CA TRP A 165 -12.65 8.59 31.10
C TRP A 165 -11.76 9.82 31.14
N THR A 166 -10.49 9.65 31.49
CA THR A 166 -9.51 10.74 31.52
C THR A 166 -8.31 10.35 30.68
N ASP A 167 -7.78 11.29 29.89
CA ASP A 167 -6.55 11.05 29.14
C ASP A 167 -5.78 12.36 28.88
N LYS A 168 -4.52 12.21 28.48
CA LYS A 168 -3.64 13.30 28.09
C LYS A 168 -3.35 13.18 26.61
N THR A 169 -3.69 14.21 25.88
CA THR A 169 -3.34 14.31 24.47
C THR A 169 -2.16 15.25 24.27
N LYS A 170 -1.33 14.90 23.28
CA LYS A 170 -0.25 15.74 22.78
C LYS A 170 -0.68 16.26 21.42
N ILE A 171 -0.81 17.57 21.28
CA ILE A 171 -1.10 18.26 20.03
C ILE A 171 0.22 18.79 19.48
N ASN A 172 0.62 18.34 18.29
CA ASN A 172 1.81 18.85 17.62
C ASN A 172 1.44 20.14 16.88
N VAL A 173 2.22 21.21 17.09
CA VAL A 173 1.97 22.53 16.46
C VAL A 173 2.53 22.57 15.04
N TYR A 174 3.67 21.91 14.79
CA TYR A 174 4.26 21.78 13.46
C TYR A 174 4.33 20.33 12.98
N GLN A 175 4.02 20.16 11.68
CA GLN A 175 4.07 18.93 10.88
C GLN A 175 3.04 17.85 11.28
N SER A 176 2.18 17.47 10.33
CA SER A 176 1.40 16.23 10.43
C SER A 176 2.33 15.03 10.36
N ASP A 177 2.06 13.97 11.12
CA ASP A 177 2.68 12.65 10.94
C ASP A 177 2.39 12.15 9.51
N GLY A 178 3.25 12.51 8.55
CA GLY A 178 2.99 12.29 7.14
C GLY A 178 2.69 10.82 6.82
N LYS A 179 1.76 10.58 5.88
CA LYS A 179 1.35 9.22 5.47
C LYS A 179 2.54 8.45 4.90
N ARG A 180 3.20 7.63 5.71
CA ARG A 180 4.28 6.74 5.25
C ARG A 180 3.71 5.66 4.32
N ARG A 181 4.47 5.34 3.28
CA ARG A 181 4.10 4.34 2.28
C ARG A 181 5.05 3.16 2.29
N VAL A 182 4.46 1.97 2.15
CA VAL A 182 5.15 0.68 2.24
C VAL A 182 4.84 -0.18 1.00
N TRP A 183 5.85 -0.87 0.48
CA TRP A 183 5.70 -1.93 -0.50
C TRP A 183 5.30 -3.22 0.20
N ARG A 184 4.11 -3.74 -0.11
CA ARG A 184 3.65 -5.02 0.43
C ARG A 184 2.64 -5.70 -0.48
N ARG A 185 2.35 -6.97 -0.17
CA ARG A 185 1.25 -7.71 -0.79
C ARG A 185 -0.08 -7.38 -0.12
N LYS A 186 -1.19 -7.62 -0.83
CA LYS A 186 -2.53 -7.56 -0.24
C LYS A 186 -2.61 -8.60 0.90
N GLY A 187 -3.31 -8.27 1.98
CA GLY A 187 -3.46 -9.16 3.16
C GLY A 187 -2.40 -8.98 4.27
N THR A 188 -1.22 -8.44 3.99
CA THR A 188 -0.13 -8.36 4.99
C THR A 188 -0.13 -7.04 5.80
N ALA A 189 -1.29 -6.42 6.00
CA ALA A 189 -1.39 -5.06 6.53
C ALA A 189 -1.02 -4.93 8.02
N HIS A 190 -1.12 -6.04 8.76
CA HIS A 190 -0.92 -6.08 10.21
C HIS A 190 0.41 -6.70 10.62
N ASP A 191 1.22 -7.12 9.65
CA ASP A 191 2.59 -7.56 9.89
C ASP A 191 3.40 -6.38 10.45
N PRO A 192 4.09 -6.54 11.60
CA PRO A 192 4.94 -5.52 12.18
C PRO A 192 5.93 -4.88 11.20
N LYS A 193 6.43 -5.64 10.21
CA LYS A 193 7.35 -5.15 9.17
C LYS A 193 6.71 -4.10 8.23
N HIS A 194 5.38 -4.07 8.16
CA HIS A 194 4.63 -3.14 7.30
C HIS A 194 3.90 -2.04 8.09
N THR A 195 4.01 -2.05 9.41
CA THR A 195 3.46 -1.01 10.28
C THR A 195 4.52 0.02 10.63
N THR A 196 4.09 1.24 10.95
CA THR A 196 4.98 2.27 11.49
C THR A 196 4.67 2.44 12.96
N SER A 197 5.71 2.54 13.79
CA SER A 197 5.59 3.05 15.15
C SER A 197 5.42 4.56 15.12
N SER A 198 4.52 5.09 15.95
CA SER A 198 4.47 6.52 16.23
C SER A 198 5.65 6.85 17.14
N VAL A 199 6.68 7.52 16.63
CA VAL A 199 7.74 8.11 17.47
C VAL A 199 7.65 9.62 17.29
N LYS A 200 7.43 10.35 18.39
CA LYS A 200 6.86 11.70 18.41
C LYS A 200 7.92 12.77 18.78
N HIS A 201 8.87 13.13 17.92
CA HIS A 201 9.90 14.13 18.31
C HIS A 201 10.04 15.23 17.24
N GLY A 202 9.97 16.50 17.68
CA GLY A 202 10.17 17.72 16.87
C GLY A 202 8.92 18.58 16.67
N GLY A 203 9.08 19.91 16.65
CA GLY A 203 8.07 20.84 16.10
C GLY A 203 7.21 21.66 17.07
N GLY A 204 7.54 21.72 18.37
CA GLY A 204 6.69 22.40 19.35
C GLY A 204 5.42 21.60 19.69
N ILE A 205 5.12 21.47 20.97
CA ILE A 205 4.12 20.53 21.47
C ILE A 205 3.27 21.26 22.50
N VAL A 206 1.96 21.05 22.44
CA VAL A 206 1.05 21.46 23.51
C VAL A 206 0.44 20.18 24.09
N MET A 207 0.50 20.06 25.41
CA MET A 207 -0.14 18.95 26.12
C MET A 207 -1.46 19.42 26.69
N ALA A 208 -2.51 18.64 26.50
CA ALA A 208 -3.82 18.90 27.09
C ALA A 208 -4.32 17.68 27.86
N TRP A 209 -5.00 17.93 28.97
CA TRP A 209 -5.74 16.94 29.74
C TRP A 209 -7.23 17.15 29.52
N ALA A 210 -7.99 16.07 29.38
CA ALA A 210 -9.44 16.13 29.28
C ALA A 210 -10.08 14.96 30.00
N CYS A 211 -11.36 15.13 30.34
CA CYS A 211 -12.20 14.03 30.77
C CYS A 211 -13.57 14.03 30.08
N MET A 212 -14.16 12.84 29.98
CA MET A 212 -15.45 12.63 29.35
C MET A 212 -16.21 11.47 30.00
N ALA A 213 -17.54 11.54 29.95
CA ALA A 213 -18.45 10.51 30.42
C ALA A 213 -19.46 10.17 29.31
N ALA A 214 -20.36 9.22 29.56
CA ALA A 214 -21.41 8.86 28.60
C ALA A 214 -22.35 10.03 28.26
N ASN A 215 -22.54 10.96 29.20
CA ASN A 215 -23.47 12.09 29.06
C ASN A 215 -22.83 13.33 28.41
N GLY A 216 -21.52 13.35 28.19
CA GLY A 216 -20.83 14.51 27.62
C GLY A 216 -19.34 14.59 27.96
N THR A 217 -18.74 15.69 27.54
CA THR A 217 -17.34 16.03 27.82
C THR A 217 -17.26 17.13 28.87
N ASP A 218 -16.24 17.07 29.72
CA ASP A 218 -15.89 18.19 30.61
C ASP A 218 -14.81 19.05 29.96
N SER A 219 -14.23 19.95 30.74
CA SER A 219 -13.23 20.95 30.38
C SER A 219 -11.93 20.32 29.85
N LEU A 220 -11.45 20.89 28.74
CA LEU A 220 -10.12 20.62 28.19
C LEU A 220 -9.12 21.60 28.82
N VAL A 221 -8.09 21.07 29.48
CA VAL A 221 -7.11 21.86 30.23
C VAL A 221 -5.77 21.76 29.53
N PHE A 222 -5.23 22.88 29.06
CA PHE A 222 -3.86 22.92 28.58
C PHE A 222 -2.91 22.92 29.77
N ILE A 223 -1.95 22.01 29.78
CA ILE A 223 -1.04 21.83 30.93
C ILE A 223 -0.15 23.07 31.11
N ASP A 224 0.19 23.75 30.02
CA ASP A 224 0.99 24.97 30.04
C ASP A 224 0.25 26.14 30.72
N ASP A 225 -1.08 26.10 30.81
CA ASP A 225 -1.89 27.11 31.54
C ASP A 225 -1.90 26.86 33.06
N VAL A 226 -1.48 25.67 33.50
CA VAL A 226 -1.46 25.26 34.91
C VAL A 226 -0.05 25.36 35.51
N ILE A 227 1.00 25.29 34.69
CA ILE A 227 2.40 25.35 35.14
C ILE A 227 2.99 26.72 34.80
N ALA A 228 3.44 27.46 35.82
CA ALA A 228 4.08 28.78 35.64
C ALA A 228 5.39 28.70 34.82
N ASP A 229 6.09 27.57 34.92
CA ASP A 229 7.26 27.26 34.09
C ASP A 229 6.80 26.45 32.86
N LYS A 230 6.87 27.05 31.67
CA LYS A 230 6.53 26.43 30.37
C LYS A 230 7.46 25.24 30.01
N SER A 231 8.37 24.87 30.92
CA SER A 231 9.23 23.69 30.92
C SER A 231 8.50 22.38 31.30
N SER A 232 7.47 22.03 30.54
CA SER A 232 7.24 20.69 29.98
C SER A 232 7.61 19.44 30.83
N ARG A 233 6.92 19.18 31.96
CA ARG A 233 6.58 17.82 32.44
C ARG A 233 5.61 17.86 33.62
N MET A 234 4.38 17.40 33.39
CA MET A 234 3.40 17.29 34.47
C MET A 234 3.82 16.23 35.50
N ASN A 235 4.08 16.68 36.73
CA ASN A 235 4.36 15.83 37.89
C ASN A 235 3.04 15.39 38.58
N SER A 236 3.14 14.65 39.68
CA SER A 236 1.97 14.17 40.42
C SER A 236 1.19 15.29 41.12
N GLU A 237 1.84 16.38 41.52
CA GLU A 237 1.21 17.50 42.23
C GLU A 237 0.35 18.34 41.28
N VAL A 238 0.89 18.72 40.13
CA VAL A 238 0.14 19.40 39.06
C VAL A 238 -1.03 18.53 38.60
N PHE A 239 -0.82 17.21 38.50
CA PHE A 239 -1.91 16.30 38.17
C PHE A 239 -3.01 16.32 39.24
N ARG A 240 -2.67 16.24 40.53
CA ARG A 240 -3.64 16.35 41.63
C ARG A 240 -4.36 17.70 41.64
N ALA A 241 -3.68 18.80 41.34
CA ALA A 241 -4.29 20.12 41.22
C ALA A 241 -5.37 20.14 40.12
N ILE A 242 -5.07 19.56 38.95
CA ILE A 242 -6.03 19.42 37.85
C ILE A 242 -7.22 18.54 38.27
N LEU A 243 -6.98 17.40 38.94
CA LEU A 243 -8.07 16.53 39.42
C LEU A 243 -8.96 17.28 40.43
N SER A 244 -8.37 18.01 41.38
CA SER A 244 -9.13 18.77 42.37
C SER A 244 -9.93 19.90 41.75
N ALA A 245 -9.34 20.62 40.79
CA ALA A 245 -9.98 21.78 40.16
C ALA A 245 -11.09 21.39 39.18
N HIS A 246 -10.99 20.24 38.50
CA HIS A 246 -11.92 19.88 37.43
C HIS A 246 -12.82 18.69 37.76
N ILE A 247 -12.35 17.69 38.51
CA ILE A 247 -13.17 16.51 38.82
C ILE A 247 -14.16 16.76 39.97
N GLN A 248 -13.80 17.60 40.94
CA GLN A 248 -14.69 17.83 42.08
C GLN A 248 -15.90 18.74 41.77
N PRO A 249 -15.76 19.88 41.06
CA PRO A 249 -16.90 20.77 40.84
C PRO A 249 -17.79 20.34 39.66
N ASN A 250 -17.21 19.94 38.52
CA ASN A 250 -17.96 19.80 37.27
C ASN A 250 -18.53 18.38 37.06
N THR A 251 -17.90 17.36 37.64
CA THR A 251 -18.21 15.97 37.28
C THR A 251 -19.48 15.46 37.96
N ALA A 252 -19.86 16.03 39.10
CA ALA A 252 -21.10 15.67 39.77
C ALA A 252 -22.34 15.97 38.91
N GLU A 253 -22.32 17.04 38.11
CA GLU A 253 -23.38 17.37 37.15
C GLU A 253 -23.36 16.42 35.94
N LEU A 254 -22.17 16.00 35.51
CA LEU A 254 -21.98 15.17 34.32
C LEU A 254 -22.38 13.70 34.55
N ILE A 255 -22.00 13.11 35.69
CA ILE A 255 -22.08 11.66 35.93
C ILE A 255 -22.67 11.28 37.30
N GLY A 256 -23.01 12.28 38.13
CA GLY A 256 -23.54 12.09 39.48
C GLY A 256 -22.46 11.93 40.55
N ARG A 257 -22.89 11.74 41.80
CA ARG A 257 -22.00 11.70 42.99
C ARG A 257 -21.20 10.40 43.16
N ARG A 258 -21.54 9.33 42.43
CA ARG A 258 -20.89 8.01 42.55
C ARG A 258 -20.46 7.52 41.18
N PHE A 259 -19.17 7.66 40.89
CA PHE A 259 -18.56 7.25 39.63
C PHE A 259 -17.18 6.63 39.85
N THR A 260 -16.66 6.01 38.80
CA THR A 260 -15.31 5.46 38.76
C THR A 260 -14.48 6.27 37.75
N VAL A 261 -13.31 6.73 38.17
CA VAL A 261 -12.40 7.41 37.26
C VAL A 261 -11.49 6.37 36.60
N GLN A 262 -11.41 6.41 35.28
CA GLN A 262 -10.46 5.62 34.50
C GLN A 262 -9.25 6.50 34.14
N MET A 263 -8.06 6.00 34.49
CA MET A 263 -6.77 6.61 34.16
C MET A 263 -5.85 5.55 33.55
N ASP A 264 -4.84 5.98 32.80
CA ASP A 264 -3.78 5.08 32.35
C ASP A 264 -2.81 4.70 33.49
N ASN A 265 -1.91 3.76 33.24
CA ASN A 265 -0.95 3.26 34.22
C ASN A 265 0.35 4.09 34.27
N ASP A 266 0.30 5.39 33.97
CA ASP A 266 1.46 6.26 34.09
C ASP A 266 1.94 6.33 35.56
N PRO A 267 3.26 6.27 35.83
CA PRO A 267 3.79 6.30 37.20
C PRO A 267 3.19 7.38 38.10
N LYS A 268 2.90 8.58 37.57
CA LYS A 268 2.31 9.68 38.34
C LYS A 268 0.86 9.42 38.79
N HIS A 269 0.13 8.56 38.10
CA HIS A 269 -1.22 8.13 38.52
C HIS A 269 -1.15 7.06 39.61
N THR A 270 -0.06 6.28 39.61
CA THR A 270 0.14 5.21 40.59
C THR A 270 0.86 5.66 41.86
N ALA A 271 1.31 6.92 41.91
CA ALA A 271 1.98 7.52 43.05
C ALA A 271 1.08 7.48 44.31
N LYS A 272 1.69 7.28 45.49
CA LYS A 272 0.96 7.18 46.76
C LYS A 272 0.02 8.37 46.97
N ALA A 273 0.53 9.58 46.79
CA ALA A 273 -0.27 10.80 46.86
C ALA A 273 -1.48 10.74 45.90
N THR A 274 -1.31 10.35 44.64
CA THR A 274 -2.43 10.31 43.69
C THR A 274 -3.47 9.23 44.02
N LYS A 275 -3.07 8.13 44.66
CA LYS A 275 -4.00 7.06 45.10
C LYS A 275 -4.78 7.39 46.37
N GLU A 276 -4.25 8.28 47.20
CA GLU A 276 -4.89 8.75 48.44
C GLU A 276 -5.87 9.90 48.21
N PHE A 277 -5.88 10.48 46.99
CA PHE A 277 -6.86 11.46 46.54
C PHE A 277 -8.15 10.74 46.09
#